data_AF-A0A6G3WV11-F1
#
_entry.id   AF-A0A6G3WV11-F1
#
_cell.length_a   1.000
_cell.length_b   1.000
_cell.length_c   1.000
_cell.angle_alpha   90.00
_cell.angle_beta   90.00
_cell.angle_gamma   90.00
#
_symmetry.space_group_name_H-M   'P 1'
#
loop_
_entity.id
_entity.type
_entity.pdbx_description
1 polymer ?
#
loop_
_entity_poly.entity_id
_entity_poly.type
_entity_poly.pdbx_seq_one_letter_code
_entity_poly.pdbx_strand_id
1 'polypeptide(L)'
;ITRARALEVLEEHGRAWRIACTSTSLSGLVAAARAGLGVMAHSRGMVPPGLAPVPARAGLPELGGVDFVLLHGNRRGAAQEAADALASAILAGGDRLHRGTGGGEGP
;
A
#
# COMPACT_ATOMS: atom_id res chain seq x y z
N ILE A 1 0.57 3.93 -0.56
CA ILE A 1 1.72 4.76 -0.99
C ILE A 1 1.33 5.48 -2.26
N THR A 2 1.54 6.79 -2.34
CA THR A 2 1.24 7.58 -3.54
C THR A 2 2.44 7.63 -4.48
N ARG A 3 2.21 7.88 -5.77
CA ARG A 3 3.28 8.11 -6.74
C ARG A 3 4.17 9.29 -6.33
N ALA A 4 3.57 10.40 -5.89
CA ALA A 4 4.29 11.58 -5.44
C ALA A 4 5.29 11.23 -4.34
N ARG A 5 4.83 10.55 -3.29
CA ARG A 5 5.70 10.13 -2.18
C ARG A 5 6.86 9.23 -2.62
N ALA A 6 6.60 8.29 -3.53
CA ALA A 6 7.65 7.42 -4.05
C ALA A 6 8.74 8.18 -4.80
N LEU A 7 8.36 9.18 -5.61
CA LEU A 7 9.30 10.01 -6.37
C LEU A 7 10.09 10.95 -5.45
N GLU A 8 9.40 11.62 -4.52
CA GLU A 8 10.03 12.50 -3.51
C GLU A 8 11.12 11.77 -2.75
N VAL A 9 10.83 10.57 -2.20
CA VAL A 9 11.82 9.79 -1.45
C VAL A 9 13.01 9.38 -2.33
N LEU A 10 12.76 8.97 -3.58
CA LEU A 10 13.85 8.61 -4.49
C LEU A 10 14.74 9.81 -4.82
N GLU A 11 14.15 10.99 -5.01
CA GLU A 11 14.86 12.24 -5.25
C GLU A 11 15.67 12.68 -4.03
N GLU A 12 15.08 12.66 -2.84
CA GLU A 12 15.75 12.96 -1.56
C GLU A 12 16.99 12.09 -1.32
N HIS A 13 16.93 10.83 -1.74
CA HIS A 13 18.03 9.86 -1.59
C HIS A 13 19.00 9.83 -2.78
N GLY A 14 18.81 10.70 -3.78
CA GLY A 14 19.64 10.73 -4.98
C GLY A 14 19.65 9.41 -5.75
N ARG A 15 18.61 8.58 -5.59
CA ARG A 15 18.54 7.26 -6.21
C ARG A 15 18.17 7.42 -7.67
N ALA A 16 19.00 6.95 -8.61
CA ALA A 16 18.65 6.97 -10.02
C ALA A 16 17.42 6.07 -10.30
N TRP A 17 16.44 6.61 -11.02
CA TRP A 17 15.19 5.91 -11.38
C TRP A 17 14.70 6.32 -12.77
N ARG A 18 13.77 5.53 -13.32
CA ARG A 18 12.99 5.88 -14.51
C ARG A 18 11.57 5.32 -14.39
N ILE A 19 10.60 5.97 -15.03
CA ILE A 19 9.24 5.42 -15.14
C ILE A 19 9.23 4.38 -16.26
N ALA A 20 9.08 3.10 -15.91
CA ALA A 20 8.94 2.03 -16.89
C ALA A 20 7.50 1.90 -17.43
N CYS A 21 6.50 2.25 -16.61
CA CYS A 21 5.08 2.18 -16.95
C CYS A 21 4.28 3.15 -16.05
N THR A 22 3.18 3.70 -16.57
CA THR A 22 2.18 4.46 -15.80
C THR A 22 0.81 3.82 -15.98
N SER A 23 0.10 3.59 -14.88
CA SER A 23 -1.29 3.13 -14.90
C SER A 23 -2.07 3.72 -13.73
N THR A 24 -3.35 4.00 -13.94
CA THR A 24 -4.30 4.41 -12.90
C THR A 24 -4.96 3.21 -12.22
N SER A 25 -4.72 1.99 -12.70
CA SER A 25 -5.27 0.76 -12.15
C SER A 25 -4.19 -0.04 -11.44
N LEU A 26 -4.50 -0.50 -10.21
CA LEU A 26 -3.65 -1.43 -9.48
C LEU A 26 -3.37 -2.69 -10.30
N SER A 27 -4.37 -3.23 -10.98
CA SER A 27 -4.21 -4.42 -11.83
C SER A 27 -3.21 -4.19 -12.97
N GLY A 28 -3.18 -2.99 -13.55
CA GLY A 28 -2.21 -2.63 -14.59
C GLY A 28 -0.78 -2.55 -14.04
N LEU A 29 -0.61 -1.96 -12.86
CA LEU A 29 0.69 -1.90 -12.17
C LEU A 29 1.19 -3.31 -11.79
N VAL A 30 0.30 -4.17 -11.30
CA VAL A 30 0.62 -5.57 -10.96
C VAL A 30 1.02 -6.36 -12.20
N ALA A 31 0.30 -6.20 -13.32
CA ALA A 31 0.64 -6.84 -14.57
C ALA A 31 2.03 -6.40 -15.07
N ALA A 32 2.34 -5.10 -15.01
CA ALA A 32 3.64 -4.56 -15.40
C ALA A 32 4.79 -5.12 -14.54
N ALA A 33 4.59 -5.19 -13.22
CA ALA A 33 5.57 -5.76 -12.29
C ALA A 33 5.78 -7.26 -12.55
N ARG A 34 4.70 -8.02 -12.74
CA ARG A 34 4.76 -9.45 -13.07
C ARG A 34 5.43 -9.71 -14.42
N ALA A 35 5.26 -8.82 -15.39
CA ALA A 35 5.94 -8.89 -16.68
C ALA A 35 7.43 -8.51 -16.62
N GLY A 36 7.95 -8.14 -15.45
CA GLY A 36 9.36 -7.80 -15.27
C GLY A 36 9.74 -6.40 -15.75
N LEU A 37 8.78 -5.50 -15.97
CA LEU A 37 9.07 -4.12 -16.41
C LEU A 37 9.76 -3.29 -15.32
N GLY A 38 9.61 -3.68 -14.05
CA GLY A 38 10.23 -3.01 -12.91
C GLY A 38 9.57 -3.36 -11.59
N VAL A 39 9.76 -2.50 -10.60
CA VAL A 39 9.15 -2.59 -9.26
C VAL A 39 8.11 -1.50 -9.09
N MET A 40 7.14 -1.71 -8.20
CA MET A 40 6.12 -0.72 -7.86
C MET A 40 6.09 -0.46 -6.35
N ALA A 41 5.82 0.80 -5.98
CA ALA A 41 5.60 1.16 -4.58
C ALA A 41 4.26 0.56 -4.11
N HIS A 42 4.31 -0.23 -3.04
CA HIS A 42 3.14 -0.91 -2.51
C HIS A 42 3.25 -1.13 -0.99
N SER A 43 2.11 -1.22 -0.29
CA SER A 43 2.13 -1.49 1.16
C SER A 43 2.53 -2.93 1.45
N ARG A 44 3.45 -3.13 2.40
CA ARG A 44 3.98 -4.45 2.77
C ARG A 44 2.90 -5.46 3.18
N GLY A 45 1.85 -5.01 3.89
CA GLY A 45 0.75 -5.89 4.33
C GLY A 45 -0.24 -6.31 3.23
N MET A 46 -0.10 -5.81 2.00
CA MET A 46 -1.06 -6.07 0.92
C MET A 46 -0.38 -6.52 -0.38
N VAL A 47 0.80 -7.13 -0.31
CA VAL A 47 1.54 -7.58 -1.50
C VAL A 47 0.64 -8.48 -2.37
N PRO A 48 0.39 -8.12 -3.64
CA PRO A 48 -0.45 -8.93 -4.52
C PRO A 48 0.19 -10.31 -4.74
N PRO A 49 -0.62 -11.38 -4.89
CA PRO A 49 -0.09 -12.70 -5.20
C PRO A 49 0.85 -12.67 -6.40
N GLY A 50 1.87 -13.53 -6.42
CA GLY A 50 2.85 -13.59 -7.52
C GLY A 50 3.82 -12.41 -7.60
N LEU A 51 3.81 -11.52 -6.61
CA LEU A 51 4.85 -10.52 -6.37
C LEU A 51 5.48 -10.75 -5.00
N ALA A 52 6.68 -10.23 -4.80
CA ALA A 52 7.40 -10.31 -3.54
C ALA A 52 7.99 -8.94 -3.18
N PRO A 53 8.22 -8.66 -1.88
CA PRO A 53 8.99 -7.49 -1.47
C PRO A 53 10.36 -7.48 -2.14
N VAL A 54 10.80 -6.29 -2.55
CA VAL A 54 12.15 -6.12 -3.09
C VAL A 54 13.16 -6.36 -1.97
N PRO A 55 14.20 -7.18 -2.19
CA PRO A 55 15.17 -7.48 -1.15
C PRO A 55 16.01 -6.25 -0.79
N ALA A 56 16.41 -6.13 0.48
CA ALA A 56 17.18 -4.99 1.00
C ALA A 56 18.47 -4.69 0.21
N ARG A 57 19.11 -5.73 -0.34
CA ARG A 57 20.31 -5.60 -1.20
C ARG A 57 20.10 -4.71 -2.44
N ALA A 58 18.86 -4.46 -2.86
CA ALA A 58 18.55 -3.55 -3.96
C ALA A 58 18.78 -2.07 -3.60
N GLY A 59 19.02 -1.76 -2.32
CA GLY A 59 19.36 -0.43 -1.81
C GLY A 59 18.25 0.61 -2.01
N LEU A 60 16.98 0.17 -2.12
CA LEU A 60 15.86 1.08 -2.27
C LEU A 60 15.56 1.74 -0.92
N PRO A 61 15.32 3.06 -0.89
CA PRO A 61 14.94 3.75 0.34
C PRO A 61 13.55 3.30 0.81
N GLU A 62 13.33 3.36 2.12
CA GLU A 62 12.01 3.14 2.72
C GLU A 62 11.09 4.32 2.37
N LEU A 63 9.89 4.02 1.85
CA LEU A 63 8.94 5.05 1.40
C LEU A 63 8.14 5.69 2.55
N GLY A 64 8.27 5.14 3.76
CA GLY A 64 7.52 5.52 4.95
C GLY A 64 6.15 4.84 5.06
N GLY A 65 5.46 5.16 6.15
CA GLY A 65 4.10 4.65 6.44
C GLY A 65 3.03 5.35 5.61
N VAL A 66 1.86 4.72 5.50
CA VAL A 66 0.64 5.34 5.01
C VAL A 66 -0.52 5.00 5.93
N ASP A 67 -1.33 6.00 6.23
CA ASP A 67 -2.56 5.83 6.98
C ASP A 67 -3.72 5.55 6.03
N PHE A 68 -4.46 4.48 6.33
CA PHE A 68 -5.74 4.20 5.70
C PHE A 68 -6.84 4.69 6.62
N VAL A 69 -7.55 5.73 6.19
CA VAL A 69 -8.67 6.31 6.94
C VAL A 69 -9.98 5.90 6.31
N LEU A 70 -10.96 5.55 7.13
CA LEU A 70 -12.32 5.31 6.68
C LEU A 70 -13.10 6.62 6.72
N LEU A 71 -13.53 7.08 5.55
CA LEU A 71 -14.42 8.22 5.42
C LEU A 71 -15.84 7.70 5.20
N HIS A 72 -16.78 8.13 6.04
CA HIS A 72 -18.21 7.86 5.86
C HIS A 72 -19.01 9.17 6.04
N GLY A 73 -20.12 9.27 5.31
CA GLY A 73 -20.93 10.48 5.29
C GLY A 73 -21.71 10.66 6.59
N ASN A 74 -21.68 11.88 7.16
CA ASN A 74 -22.49 12.25 8.32
C ASN A 74 -23.93 12.62 7.89
N ARG A 75 -24.64 11.67 7.27
CA ARG A 75 -26.00 11.88 6.77
C ARG A 75 -26.99 11.35 7.82
N ARG A 76 -27.64 12.26 8.56
CA ARG A 76 -28.73 11.90 9.48
C ARG A 76 -29.89 11.30 8.68
N GLY A 77 -30.11 10.00 8.81
CA GLY A 77 -31.19 9.29 8.13
C GLY A 77 -31.24 7.83 8.56
N ALA A 78 -32.27 7.11 8.11
CA ALA A 78 -32.54 5.73 8.50
C ALA A 78 -31.39 4.74 8.22
N ALA A 79 -30.40 5.11 7.39
CA ALA A 79 -29.25 4.27 7.06
C ALA A 79 -28.01 4.50 7.95
N GLN A 80 -28.06 5.43 8.92
CA GLN A 80 -26.90 5.80 9.74
C GLN A 80 -26.39 4.62 10.57
N GLU A 81 -27.28 3.87 11.22
CA GLU A 81 -26.92 2.69 12.03
C GLU A 81 -26.24 1.61 11.19
N ALA A 82 -26.74 1.37 9.98
CA ALA A 82 -26.13 0.42 9.05
C ALA A 82 -24.74 0.88 8.56
N ALA A 83 -24.57 2.19 8.32
CA ALA A 83 -23.29 2.77 7.94
C ALA A 83 -22.26 2.66 9.09
N ASP A 84 -22.68 2.92 10.33
CA ASP A 84 -21.81 2.82 11.51
C ASP A 84 -21.44 1.36 11.82
N ALA A 85 -22.39 0.44 11.67
CA ALA A 85 -22.12 -1.00 11.78
C ALA A 85 -21.12 -1.49 10.71
N LEU A 86 -21.28 -1.04 9.45
CA LEU A 86 -20.32 -1.35 8.38
C LEU A 86 -18.95 -0.74 8.67
N ALA A 87 -18.90 0.51 9.15
CA ALA A 87 -17.65 1.17 9.50
C ALA A 87 -16.92 0.41 10.61
N SER A 88 -17.63 0.02 11.67
CA SER A 88 -17.09 -0.82 12.74
C SER A 88 -16.55 -2.15 12.21
N ALA A 89 -17.29 -2.82 11.31
CA ALA A 89 -16.87 -4.09 10.72
C ALA A 89 -15.61 -3.94 9.83
N ILE A 90 -15.52 -2.86 9.04
CA ILE A 90 -14.33 -2.55 8.22
C ILE A 90 -13.12 -2.29 9.11
N LEU A 91 -13.26 -1.47 10.17
CA LEU A 91 -12.19 -1.14 11.09
C LEU A 91 -11.69 -2.36 11.86
N ALA A 92 -12.59 -3.16 12.43
CA ALA A 92 -12.25 -4.43 13.08
C ALA A 92 -11.59 -5.43 12.11
N GLY A 93 -11.94 -5.37 10.83
CA GLY A 93 -11.29 -6.15 9.78
C GLY A 93 -9.89 -5.65 9.41
N GLY A 94 -9.67 -4.33 9.48
CA GLY A 94 -8.40 -3.67 9.19
C GLY A 94 -7.25 -4.12 10.10
N ASP A 95 -7.54 -4.46 11.35
CA ASP A 95 -6.56 -5.01 12.30
C ASP A 95 -5.86 -6.26 11.77
N ARG A 96 -6.54 -7.05 10.92
CA ARG A 96 -5.95 -8.23 10.27
C ARG A 96 -4.89 -7.87 9.23
N LEU A 97 -5.02 -6.73 8.56
CA LEU A 97 -4.01 -6.21 7.62
C LEU A 97 -2.75 -5.76 8.38
N HIS A 98 -2.91 -5.29 9.61
CA HIS A 98 -1.81 -4.87 10.48
C HIS A 98 -1.05 -6.06 11.09
N ARG A 99 -1.72 -7.18 11.39
CA ARG A 99 -1.11 -8.32 12.10
C ARG A 99 -0.16 -9.17 11.23
N GLY A 100 -0.18 -9.01 9.91
CA GLY A 100 0.73 -9.69 8.97
C GLY A 100 2.19 -9.21 8.98
N THR A 101 2.55 -8.23 9.82
CA THR A 101 3.89 -7.63 9.88
C THR A 101 4.73 -8.05 11.10
N GLY A 102 4.22 -8.90 12.00
CA GLY A 102 4.88 -9.29 13.24
C GLY A 102 5.73 -10.57 13.19
N GLY A 103 6.49 -10.81 12.11
CA GLY A 103 7.31 -12.02 11.95
C GLY A 103 8.81 -11.73 12.00
N GLY A 104 9.42 -11.87 13.19
CA GLY A 104 10.85 -12.12 13.34
C GLY A 104 11.64 -11.07 14.12
N GLU A 105 11.38 -10.93 15.42
CA GLU A 105 12.42 -10.54 16.38
C GLU A 105 12.40 -11.55 17.52
N GLY A 106 13.36 -12.46 17.48
CA GLY A 106 13.69 -13.37 18.57
C GLY A 106 15.19 -13.28 18.82
N PRO A 107 15.64 -13.35 20.08
CA PRO A 107 17.06 -13.35 20.43
C PRO A 107 17.80 -14.60 19.94
#